data_AF-A0A6B0TR12-F1
#
_entry.id   AF-A0A6B0TR12-F1
#
_cell.length_a   1.000
_cell.length_b   1.000
_cell.length_c   1.000
_cell.angle_alpha   90.00
_cell.angle_beta   90.00
_cell.angle_gamma   90.00
#
_symmetry.space_group_name_H-M   'P 1'
#
loop_
_entity.id
_entity.type
_entity.pdbx_description
1 polymer ?
#
loop_
_entity_poly.entity_id
_entity_poly.type
_entity_poly.pdbx_seq_one_letter_code
_entity_poly.pdbx_strand_id
1 'polypeptide(L)' 'MAFEALKVQIMMLMEQMTHQPEDAHEIQESLREKLAEIKALGMPLPEDLVELEEALEQDLNLPKR' A
#
# COMPACT_ATOMS: atom_id res chain seq x y z
N MET A 1 5.89 -11.86 -15.83
CA MET A 1 4.51 -11.39 -15.67
C MET A 1 4.55 -10.10 -14.86
N ALA A 2 3.99 -9.00 -15.35
CA ALA A 2 4.12 -7.67 -14.72
C ALA A 2 3.37 -7.57 -13.37
N PHE A 3 2.27 -8.30 -13.23
CA PHE A 3 1.44 -8.32 -12.02
C PHE A 3 2.14 -8.94 -10.80
N GLU A 4 2.80 -10.08 -10.98
CA GLU A 4 3.52 -10.76 -9.89
C GLU A 4 4.69 -9.92 -9.35
N ALA A 5 5.39 -9.20 -10.22
CA ALA A 5 6.45 -8.28 -9.80
C ALA A 5 5.91 -7.13 -8.94
N LEU A 6 4.71 -6.64 -9.24
CA LEU A 6 4.08 -5.56 -8.50
C LEU A 6 3.61 -6.01 -7.12
N LYS A 7 3.01 -7.21 -7.02
CA LYS A 7 2.67 -7.82 -5.73
C LYS A 7 3.89 -7.98 -4.85
N VAL A 8 5.01 -8.47 -5.40
CA VAL A 8 6.26 -8.65 -4.64
C VAL A 8 6.75 -7.33 -4.08
N GLN A 9 6.74 -6.26 -4.88
CA GLN A 9 7.13 -4.94 -4.39
C GLN A 9 6.24 -4.42 -3.26
N ILE A 10 4.93 -4.71 -3.31
CA ILE A 10 3.99 -4.29 -2.28
C ILE A 10 4.18 -5.13 -1.01
N MET A 11 4.36 -6.44 -1.12
CA MET A 11 4.71 -7.30 0.02
C MET A 11 6.02 -6.87 0.69
N MET A 12 7.02 -6.44 -0.08
CA MET A 12 8.27 -5.90 0.47
C MET A 12 8.05 -4.58 1.23
N LEU A 13 7.18 -3.69 0.72
CA LEU A 13 6.79 -2.46 1.44
C LEU A 13 6.11 -2.81 2.77
N MET A 14 5.22 -3.81 2.79
CA MET A 14 4.55 -4.29 4.02
C MET A 14 5.54 -4.81 5.06
N GLU A 15 6.51 -5.62 4.60
CA GLU A 15 7.55 -6.13 5.48
C GLU A 15 8.37 -4.98 6.07
N GLN A 16 8.65 -3.95 5.29
CA GLN A 16 9.33 -2.74 5.78
C GLN A 16 8.50 -1.98 6.82
N MET A 17 7.19 -1.80 6.63
CA MET A 17 6.32 -1.15 7.64
C MET A 17 6.32 -1.89 8.97
N THR A 18 6.32 -3.23 8.91
CA THR A 18 6.30 -4.07 10.11
C THR A 18 7.60 -3.92 10.92
N HIS A 19 8.74 -3.74 10.24
CA HIS A 19 10.05 -3.63 10.89
C HIS A 19 10.44 -2.19 11.26
N GLN A 20 9.90 -1.18 10.57
CA GLN A 20 10.23 0.24 10.73
C GLN A 20 8.96 1.10 10.83
N PRO A 21 8.28 1.08 12.00
CA PRO A 21 7.05 1.84 12.20
C PRO A 21 7.27 3.36 12.22
N GLU A 22 8.50 3.83 12.43
CA GLU A 22 8.87 5.26 12.40
C GLU A 22 8.62 5.87 11.00
N ASP A 23 8.79 5.07 9.95
CA ASP A 23 8.61 5.47 8.55
C ASP A 23 7.24 5.04 7.98
N ALA A 24 6.32 4.58 8.84
CA ALA A 24 5.03 4.04 8.40
C ALA A 24 4.21 5.04 7.56
N HIS A 25 4.33 6.34 7.83
CA HIS A 25 3.70 7.37 7.00
C HIS A 25 4.28 7.45 5.57
N GLU A 26 5.61 7.43 5.43
CA GLU A 26 6.25 7.48 4.09
C GLU A 26 5.94 6.23 3.28
N ILE A 27 5.92 5.08 3.97
CA ILE A 27 5.63 3.79 3.34
C ILE A 27 4.16 3.70 2.94
N GLN A 28 3.23 4.20 3.77
CA GLN A 28 1.80 4.26 3.43
C GLN A 28 1.54 5.20 2.25
N GLU A 29 2.18 6.37 2.18
CA GLU A 29 2.03 7.26 1.02
C GLU A 29 2.54 6.58 -0.27
N SER A 30 3.70 5.91 -0.19
CA SER A 30 4.24 5.12 -1.30
C SER A 30 3.33 3.97 -1.72
N LEU A 31 2.67 3.31 -0.77
CA LEU A 31 1.66 2.28 -1.03
C LEU A 31 0.46 2.89 -1.77
N ARG A 32 -0.09 4.02 -1.28
CA ARG A 32 -1.24 4.70 -1.89
C ARG A 32 -0.95 5.13 -3.33
N GLU A 33 0.22 5.68 -3.60
CA GLU A 33 0.66 6.04 -4.95
C GLU A 33 0.68 4.83 -5.89
N LYS A 34 1.25 3.71 -5.44
CA LYS A 34 1.26 2.45 -6.22
C LYS A 34 -0.15 1.91 -6.48
N LEU A 35 -1.05 1.96 -5.49
CA LEU A 35 -2.45 1.54 -5.67
C LEU A 35 -3.17 2.46 -6.67
N ALA A 36 -2.91 3.77 -6.61
CA ALA A 36 -3.47 4.74 -7.54
C ALA A 36 -2.97 4.52 -8.99
N GLU A 37 -1.70 4.17 -9.18
CA GLU A 37 -1.14 3.80 -10.47
C GLU A 37 -1.83 2.56 -11.05
N ILE A 38 -2.03 1.51 -10.25
CA ILE A 38 -2.73 0.28 -10.67
C ILE A 38 -4.16 0.60 -11.11
N LYS A 39 -4.86 1.41 -10.31
CA LYS A 39 -6.22 1.86 -10.62
C LYS A 39 -6.28 2.70 -11.89
N ALA A 40 -5.30 3.58 -12.10
CA ALA A 40 -5.18 4.42 -13.30
C ALA A 40 -4.91 3.59 -14.56
N LEU A 41 -4.19 2.47 -14.43
CA LEU A 41 -3.97 1.50 -15.50
C LEU A 41 -5.22 0.65 -15.81
N GLY A 42 -6.33 0.87 -15.09
CA GLY A 42 -7.58 0.13 -15.27
C GLY A 42 -7.52 -1.30 -14.76
N MET A 43 -6.53 -1.63 -13.93
CA MET A 43 -6.38 -2.95 -13.35
C MET A 43 -7.17 -3.05 -12.04
N PRO A 44 -7.82 -4.19 -11.77
CA PRO A 44 -8.47 -4.42 -10.49
C PRO A 44 -7.42 -4.49 -9.38
N LEU A 45 -7.63 -3.69 -8.32
CA LEU A 45 -6.83 -3.77 -7.09
C LEU A 45 -7.23 -5.02 -6.30
N PRO A 46 -6.27 -5.85 -5.86
CA PRO A 46 -6.53 -6.93 -4.92
C PRO A 46 -7.14 -6.41 -3.62
N GLU A 47 -8.15 -7.10 -3.10
CA GLU A 47 -8.89 -6.73 -1.90
C GLU A 47 -7.96 -6.65 -0.66
N ASP A 48 -7.05 -7.61 -0.52
CA ASP A 48 -6.02 -7.65 0.53
C ASP A 48 -5.21 -6.33 0.64
N LEU A 49 -4.98 -5.64 -0.48
CA LEU A 49 -4.22 -4.38 -0.50
C LEU A 49 -5.06 -3.17 -0.12
N VAL A 50 -6.35 -3.20 -0.46
CA VAL A 50 -7.31 -2.15 -0.09
C VAL A 50 -7.58 -2.24 1.40
N GLU A 51 -7.81 -3.44 1.94
CA GLU A 51 -8.00 -3.66 3.37
C GLU A 51 -6.79 -3.20 4.19
N LEU A 52 -5.58 -3.48 3.69
CA LEU A 52 -4.36 -3.00 4.33
C LEU A 52 -4.26 -1.48 4.34
N GLU A 53 -4.54 -0.81 3.23
CA GLU A 53 -4.49 0.66 3.17
C GLU A 53 -5.48 1.29 4.15
N GLU A 54 -6.70 0.74 4.23
CA GLU A 54 -7.69 1.15 5.21
C GLU A 54 -7.25 0.88 6.65
N ALA A 55 -6.61 -0.26 6.93
CA ALA A 55 -6.08 -0.58 8.26
C ALA A 55 -4.97 0.40 8.66
N LEU A 56 -4.06 0.74 7.74
CA LEU A 56 -2.99 1.70 7.96
C LEU A 56 -3.53 3.13 8.15
N GLU A 57 -4.55 3.54 7.41
CA GLU A 57 -5.24 4.82 7.65
C GLU A 57 -5.82 4.91 9.06
N GLN A 58 -6.42 3.81 9.55
CA GLN A 58 -6.98 3.71 10.89
C GLN A 58 -5.89 3.73 11.98
N ASP A 59 -4.84 2.94 11.80
CA ASP A 59 -3.73 2.84 12.77
C ASP A 59 -2.91 4.14 12.85
N LEU A 60 -2.67 4.80 11.72
CA LEU A 60 -1.96 6.08 11.64
C LEU A 60 -2.87 7.28 12.00
N ASN A 61 -4.16 7.05 12.25
CA ASN A 61 -5.14 8.07 12.61
C ASN A 61 -5.15 9.25 11.62
N LEU A 62 -4.92 8.94 10.34
CA LEU A 62 -4.78 9.95 9.31
C LEU A 62 -6.15 10.53 8.93
N PRO A 63 -6.26 11.85 8.76
CA PRO A 63 -7.48 12.42 8.22
C PRO A 63 -7.65 11.94 6.77
N LYS A 64 -8.75 11.21 6.50
CA LYS A 64 -9.18 10.86 5.14
C LYS A 64 -9.24 12.14 4.31
N ARG A 65 -8.39 12.24 3.28
CA ARG A 65 -8.34 13.40 2.36
C ARG A 65 -9.30 13.23 1.19
#